data_AF-A0AA37KYM0-F1
#
_entry.id   AF-A0AA37KYM0-F1
#
_cell.length_a   1.000
_cell.length_b   1.000
_cell.length_c   1.000
_cell.angle_alpha   90.00
_cell.angle_beta   90.00
_cell.angle_gamma   90.00
#
_symmetry.space_group_name_H-M   'P 1'
#
loop_
_entity.id
_entity.type
_entity.pdbx_description
1 polymer ?
#
loop_
_entity_poly.entity_id
_entity_poly.type
_entity_poly.pdbx_seq_one_letter_code
_entity_poly.pdbx_strand_id
1 'polypeptide(L)'
;MNSLILKSPPTELRPVAGGLLAWLSAKASGAHRLRRASSRRMGGASSAPAAKQAAARPAEQSVRDLSEGQAGVPVVRGTQGLLDICEDGLFPGLRKIVLRGEFSDADLQHLPGSLEELELLHCKGISSAGLAQLCQLDLRSLTARHLHIDAQGAAILAGHPTLRCLDLSHNPIGDEGARALARNPSVQTLRLNDCGIGNAGAAGLAANPHLQVLELRSNPTLGAEGIRALARSHGMRSLDLSDNRLRDPAIAPLGSNRSLTHLVLGGNLIGEDGARSLAAHPFLESLNLQRNRIGDKGAGALARMPRLHTLVASGNGIGTAGAQALAQHTALTTLDLRHNPIGDAGAQALADAPSLVCLDVGSCQVGNAGACALGRSRTLTRLVLRNDMAGTVQITEAGACALAASACLTELDLEGHQIGSGGARALAANPRLQKLNLARNRIGESGAHALAGNRTLASLDLWSNPFSERGNRAYAQTHRALMTALG
;
A
#
# COMPACT_ATOMS: atom_id res chain seq x y z
N MET A 1 -29.83 35.99 8.18
CA MET A 1 -28.76 36.91 8.61
C MET A 1 -27.61 36.08 9.17
N ASN A 2 -26.45 36.21 8.53
CA ASN A 2 -25.08 35.76 8.88
C ASN A 2 -24.87 34.27 9.18
N SER A 3 -24.43 33.44 8.22
CA SER A 3 -23.09 33.32 7.61
C SER A 3 -22.02 32.72 8.53
N LEU A 4 -21.69 31.45 8.32
CA LEU A 4 -20.31 30.92 8.46
C LEU A 4 -20.16 29.68 7.60
N ILE A 5 -19.85 29.95 6.34
CA ILE A 5 -19.37 29.02 5.33
C ILE A 5 -17.93 28.66 5.73
N LEU A 6 -17.69 27.45 6.23
CA LEU A 6 -16.34 26.87 6.24
C LEU A 6 -16.13 26.15 4.92
N LYS A 7 -15.51 26.88 3.99
CA LYS A 7 -14.78 26.31 2.85
C LYS A 7 -13.62 25.49 3.43
N SER A 8 -13.73 24.17 3.41
CA SER A 8 -12.58 23.29 3.63
C SER A 8 -11.87 23.07 2.28
N PRO A 9 -10.59 23.45 2.12
CA PRO A 9 -9.78 23.02 0.98
C PRO A 9 -9.41 21.53 1.13
N PRO A 10 -9.20 20.79 0.02
CA PRO A 10 -8.70 19.42 0.08
C PRO A 10 -7.18 19.48 0.29
N THR A 11 -6.74 19.44 1.54
CA THR A 11 -5.32 19.31 1.90
C THR A 11 -5.20 18.39 3.10
N GLU A 12 -4.75 17.16 2.84
CA GLU A 12 -3.47 16.63 3.32
C GLU A 12 -3.43 15.11 3.07
N LEU A 13 -2.83 14.70 1.95
CA LEU A 13 -2.16 13.41 1.87
C LEU A 13 -0.89 13.47 2.71
N ARG A 14 -1.04 13.57 4.03
CA ARG A 14 -0.01 13.18 4.99
C ARG A 14 -0.53 11.93 5.67
N PRO A 15 -0.14 10.73 5.21
CA PRO A 15 -0.29 9.60 6.07
C PRO A 15 0.60 9.87 7.30
N VAL A 16 0.11 9.55 8.50
CA VAL A 16 0.98 9.26 9.65
C VAL A 16 2.10 8.36 9.11
N ALA A 17 3.37 8.57 9.49
CA ALA A 17 4.52 7.87 8.88
C ALA A 17 4.32 6.34 8.70
N GLY A 18 3.54 5.70 9.60
CA GLY A 18 3.11 4.30 9.47
C GLY A 18 2.15 4.00 8.31
N GLY A 19 1.21 4.89 7.99
CA GLY A 19 0.32 4.80 6.83
C GLY A 19 1.05 5.04 5.51
N LEU A 20 2.14 5.83 5.48
CA LEU A 20 2.91 6.09 4.26
C LEU A 20 3.77 4.88 3.90
N LEU A 21 4.42 4.25 4.88
CA LEU A 21 5.09 2.97 4.69
C LEU A 21 4.11 1.86 4.31
N ALA A 22 2.96 1.77 4.99
CA ALA A 22 1.94 0.80 4.64
C ALA A 22 1.37 1.05 3.24
N TRP A 23 1.19 2.30 2.82
CA TRP A 23 0.72 2.67 1.49
C TRP A 23 1.78 2.40 0.40
N LEU A 24 3.04 2.82 0.62
CA LEU A 24 4.16 2.56 -0.29
C LEU A 24 4.50 1.06 -0.38
N SER A 25 4.35 0.31 0.72
CA SER A 25 4.56 -1.14 0.77
C SER A 25 3.35 -1.90 0.21
N ALA A 26 2.12 -1.55 0.57
CA ALA A 26 0.90 -2.24 0.10
C ALA A 26 0.70 -2.08 -1.41
N LYS A 27 1.02 -0.91 -1.98
CA LYS A 27 1.03 -0.71 -3.44
C LYS A 27 1.98 -1.66 -4.19
N ALA A 28 3.07 -2.09 -3.55
CA ALA A 28 4.00 -3.07 -4.13
C ALA A 28 3.71 -4.53 -3.72
N SER A 29 3.00 -4.74 -2.60
CA SER A 29 2.71 -6.07 -2.03
C SER A 29 1.50 -6.77 -2.65
N GLY A 30 0.66 -6.05 -3.42
CA GLY A 30 -0.50 -6.60 -4.13
C GLY A 30 -0.19 -7.79 -5.05
N ALA A 31 1.09 -8.05 -5.34
CA ALA A 31 1.58 -9.16 -6.15
C ALA A 31 1.53 -10.56 -5.48
N HIS A 32 1.23 -10.70 -4.18
CA HIS A 32 1.35 -12.00 -3.49
C HIS A 32 0.05 -12.82 -3.29
N ARG A 33 -1.14 -12.32 -3.66
CA ARG A 33 -2.41 -13.06 -3.43
C ARG A 33 -3.07 -13.74 -4.63
N LEU A 34 -2.41 -13.81 -5.80
CA LEU A 34 -3.01 -14.43 -7.00
C LEU A 34 -2.21 -15.57 -7.64
N ARG A 35 -1.29 -16.21 -6.91
CA ARG A 35 -0.61 -17.42 -7.39
C ARG A 35 -0.58 -18.51 -6.31
N ARG A 36 -1.73 -19.14 -6.05
CA ARG A 36 -1.88 -20.52 -5.57
C ARG A 36 -3.36 -20.85 -5.34
N ALA A 37 -4.06 -21.14 -6.43
CA ALA A 37 -5.31 -21.92 -6.39
C ALA A 37 -5.59 -22.44 -7.81
N SER A 38 -4.95 -23.56 -8.18
CA SER A 38 -5.34 -24.42 -9.31
C SER A 38 -4.53 -25.71 -9.28
N SER A 39 -4.99 -26.71 -8.54
CA SER A 39 -5.19 -28.06 -9.06
C SER A 39 -5.66 -28.96 -7.92
N ARG A 40 -6.91 -29.43 -8.03
CA ARG A 40 -7.40 -30.77 -7.66
C ARG A 40 -8.92 -30.72 -7.53
N ARG A 41 -9.61 -31.17 -8.57
CA ARG A 41 -10.92 -31.83 -8.48
C ARG A 41 -11.21 -32.61 -9.77
N MET A 42 -11.31 -33.92 -9.61
CA MET A 42 -12.06 -34.92 -10.39
C MET A 42 -12.20 -36.08 -9.39
N GLY A 43 -13.33 -36.67 -9.06
CA GLY A 43 -14.74 -36.49 -9.40
C GLY A 43 -15.56 -37.33 -8.40
N GLY A 44 -16.87 -37.43 -8.60
CA GLY A 44 -17.71 -38.40 -7.88
C GLY A 44 -19.06 -37.82 -7.46
N ALA A 45 -20.08 -38.11 -8.27
CA ALA A 45 -21.48 -37.82 -8.03
C ALA A 45 -22.05 -38.68 -6.89
N SER A 46 -23.08 -38.18 -6.19
CA SER A 46 -24.33 -38.93 -5.96
C SER A 46 -25.42 -38.07 -5.28
N SER A 47 -26.60 -38.16 -5.88
CA SER A 47 -27.97 -38.13 -5.33
C SER A 47 -28.38 -37.17 -4.20
N ALA A 48 -29.33 -36.30 -4.54
CA ALA A 48 -30.31 -35.71 -3.61
C ALA A 48 -31.27 -36.78 -3.04
N PRO A 49 -32.07 -36.44 -2.01
CA PRO A 49 -33.46 -36.14 -2.34
C PRO A 49 -34.06 -34.92 -1.61
N ALA A 50 -35.19 -34.49 -2.15
CA ALA A 50 -35.91 -33.26 -1.92
C ALA A 50 -36.44 -33.05 -0.48
N ALA A 51 -36.43 -31.79 -0.05
CA ALA A 51 -37.34 -31.28 0.98
C ALA A 51 -37.87 -29.90 0.56
N LYS A 52 -39.19 -29.81 0.45
CA LYS A 52 -39.98 -28.58 0.30
C LYS A 52 -39.59 -27.57 1.38
N GLN A 53 -39.29 -26.33 1.00
CA GLN A 53 -39.56 -25.17 1.86
C GLN A 53 -39.71 -23.89 1.02
N ALA A 54 -40.94 -23.36 1.12
CA ALA A 54 -41.38 -21.97 1.05
C ALA A 54 -40.67 -20.98 0.09
N ALA A 55 -41.45 -20.43 -0.83
CA ALA A 55 -41.14 -19.19 -1.52
C ALA A 55 -40.79 -18.08 -0.51
N ALA A 56 -39.52 -17.68 -0.50
CA ALA A 56 -39.08 -16.47 0.18
C ALA A 56 -39.67 -15.25 -0.54
N ARG A 57 -40.17 -14.29 0.23
CA ARG A 57 -40.69 -13.02 -0.28
C ARG A 57 -39.56 -12.25 -0.99
N PRO A 58 -39.85 -11.44 -2.02
CA PRO A 58 -38.83 -10.69 -2.76
C PRO A 58 -37.98 -9.74 -1.89
N ALA A 59 -38.48 -9.33 -0.72
CA ALA A 59 -37.77 -8.47 0.23
C ALA A 59 -36.62 -9.16 1.02
N GLU A 60 -36.52 -10.49 1.05
CA GLU A 60 -35.42 -11.20 1.73
C GLU A 60 -34.24 -11.52 0.79
N GLN A 61 -34.44 -11.44 -0.53
CA GLN A 61 -33.38 -11.58 -1.53
C GLN A 61 -32.62 -10.26 -1.73
N SER A 62 -33.30 -9.11 -1.69
CA SER A 62 -32.70 -7.77 -1.86
C SER A 62 -31.65 -7.42 -0.79
N VAL A 63 -31.76 -7.96 0.43
CA VAL A 63 -30.75 -7.78 1.49
C VAL A 63 -29.48 -8.61 1.27
N ARG A 64 -29.52 -9.67 0.43
CA ARG A 64 -28.33 -10.52 0.15
C ARG A 64 -27.40 -9.94 -0.90
N ASP A 65 -27.89 -9.03 -1.74
CA ASP A 65 -27.12 -8.40 -2.82
C ASP A 65 -26.40 -7.12 -2.38
N LEU A 66 -26.67 -6.67 -1.15
CA LEU A 66 -26.04 -5.54 -0.49
C LEU A 66 -25.05 -6.03 0.55
N SER A 67 -23.78 -5.68 0.38
CA SER A 67 -22.78 -5.88 1.44
C SER A 67 -22.12 -4.56 1.79
N GLU A 68 -22.03 -4.23 3.08
CA GLU A 68 -21.22 -3.10 3.54
C GLU A 68 -19.75 -3.36 3.22
N GLY A 69 -19.16 -2.51 2.37
CA GLY A 69 -17.72 -2.48 2.18
C GLY A 69 -17.00 -1.90 3.41
N GLN A 70 -15.67 -2.00 3.45
CA GLN A 70 -14.88 -1.28 4.46
C GLN A 70 -15.18 0.23 4.32
N ALA A 71 -15.83 0.81 5.34
CA ALA A 71 -16.28 2.20 5.46
C ALA A 71 -17.75 2.54 5.09
N GLY A 72 -18.70 1.59 5.12
CA GLY A 72 -20.14 1.92 4.99
C GLY A 72 -20.56 2.35 3.58
N VAL A 73 -19.73 2.01 2.58
CA VAL A 73 -20.03 2.23 1.16
C VAL A 73 -20.86 1.07 0.64
N PRO A 74 -22.00 1.30 -0.04
CA PRO A 74 -22.80 0.23 -0.61
C PRO A 74 -22.04 -0.50 -1.72
N VAL A 75 -21.84 -1.80 -1.54
CA VAL A 75 -21.40 -2.70 -2.60
C VAL A 75 -22.63 -3.40 -3.16
N VAL A 76 -22.91 -3.13 -4.43
CA VAL A 76 -24.13 -3.55 -5.12
C VAL A 76 -23.81 -4.68 -6.08
N ARG A 77 -24.64 -5.71 -6.05
CA ARG A 77 -24.54 -6.86 -6.96
C ARG A 77 -25.83 -7.00 -7.75
N GLY A 78 -25.68 -7.04 -9.08
CA GLY A 78 -26.80 -7.18 -10.00
C GLY A 78 -27.68 -5.94 -10.12
N THR A 79 -28.49 -5.92 -11.17
CA THR A 79 -29.39 -4.81 -11.51
C THR A 79 -30.42 -4.54 -10.44
N GLN A 80 -31.01 -5.59 -9.84
CA GLN A 80 -32.06 -5.41 -8.84
C GLN A 80 -31.54 -4.69 -7.59
N GLY A 81 -30.36 -5.06 -7.09
CA GLY A 81 -29.75 -4.36 -5.96
C GLY A 81 -29.42 -2.89 -6.28
N LEU A 82 -29.15 -2.57 -7.55
CA LEU A 82 -28.96 -1.19 -7.98
C LEU A 82 -30.27 -0.41 -7.96
N LEU A 83 -31.35 -1.00 -8.49
CA LEU A 83 -32.69 -0.40 -8.44
C LEU A 83 -33.15 -0.18 -6.99
N ASP A 84 -32.93 -1.16 -6.11
CA ASP A 84 -33.32 -1.08 -4.69
C ASP A 84 -32.59 0.06 -3.97
N ILE A 85 -31.30 0.31 -4.26
CA ILE A 85 -30.56 1.43 -3.66
C ILE A 85 -30.98 2.78 -4.25
N CYS A 86 -31.38 2.80 -5.51
CA CYS A 86 -31.78 4.01 -6.22
C CYS A 86 -33.26 4.36 -5.99
N GLU A 87 -34.03 3.50 -5.30
CA GLU A 87 -35.41 3.76 -4.93
C GLU A 87 -35.46 4.89 -3.88
N ASP A 88 -36.34 5.86 -4.12
CA ASP A 88 -36.41 7.11 -3.36
C ASP A 88 -36.62 6.83 -1.85
N GLY A 89 -35.68 7.34 -1.04
CA GLY A 89 -35.79 7.35 0.42
C GLY A 89 -34.96 6.30 1.17
N LEU A 90 -34.37 5.30 0.48
CA LEU A 90 -33.51 4.31 1.14
C LEU A 90 -32.11 4.87 1.46
N PHE A 91 -31.53 5.67 0.57
CA PHE A 91 -30.22 6.33 0.78
C PHE A 91 -30.22 7.79 0.30
N PRO A 92 -30.94 8.70 0.99
CA PRO A 92 -30.94 10.12 0.62
C PRO A 92 -29.51 10.68 0.71
N GLY A 93 -29.00 11.20 -0.42
CA GLY A 93 -27.64 11.77 -0.50
C GLY A 93 -26.53 10.76 -0.79
N LEU A 94 -26.85 9.63 -1.42
CA LEU A 94 -25.86 8.67 -1.88
C LEU A 94 -24.85 9.31 -2.84
N ARG A 95 -23.58 9.31 -2.42
CA ARG A 95 -22.46 9.96 -3.13
C ARG A 95 -21.41 8.98 -3.64
N LYS A 96 -21.37 7.76 -3.10
CA LYS A 96 -20.40 6.73 -3.49
C LYS A 96 -21.08 5.37 -3.62
N ILE A 97 -20.81 4.69 -4.73
CA ILE A 97 -21.31 3.33 -4.99
C ILE A 97 -20.18 2.46 -5.53
N VAL A 98 -20.16 1.20 -5.10
CA VAL A 98 -19.34 0.14 -5.72
C VAL A 98 -20.26 -0.84 -6.44
N LEU A 99 -20.16 -0.92 -7.76
CA LEU A 99 -20.83 -1.94 -8.55
C LEU A 99 -19.90 -3.13 -8.72
N ARG A 100 -20.36 -4.32 -8.31
CA ARG A 100 -19.59 -5.56 -8.47
C ARG A 100 -20.42 -6.65 -9.12
N GLY A 101 -20.01 -7.05 -10.32
CA GLY A 101 -20.65 -8.13 -11.07
C GLY A 101 -21.01 -7.70 -12.50
N GLU A 102 -21.93 -8.46 -13.10
CA GLU A 102 -22.36 -8.29 -14.49
C GLU A 102 -23.35 -7.14 -14.64
N PHE A 103 -22.80 -5.93 -14.70
CA PHE A 103 -23.54 -4.73 -15.10
C PHE A 103 -23.29 -4.43 -16.58
N SER A 104 -24.32 -3.93 -17.25
CA SER A 104 -24.38 -3.54 -18.66
C SER A 104 -24.62 -2.03 -18.80
N ASP A 105 -24.53 -1.52 -20.03
CA ASP A 105 -24.85 -0.11 -20.32
C ASP A 105 -26.27 0.28 -19.90
N ALA A 106 -27.24 -0.64 -19.97
CA ALA A 106 -28.61 -0.35 -19.57
C ALA A 106 -28.73 -0.12 -18.06
N ASP A 107 -27.87 -0.74 -17.26
CA ASP A 107 -27.94 -0.60 -15.80
C ASP A 107 -27.45 0.77 -15.34
N LEU A 108 -26.51 1.37 -16.08
CA LEU A 108 -25.92 2.67 -15.74
C LEU A 108 -26.93 3.82 -15.82
N GLN A 109 -28.02 3.67 -16.57
CA GLN A 109 -29.11 4.67 -16.65
C GLN A 109 -29.83 4.86 -15.30
N HIS A 110 -29.74 3.87 -14.41
CA HIS A 110 -30.38 3.91 -13.10
C HIS A 110 -29.50 4.56 -12.03
N LEU A 111 -28.25 4.93 -12.37
CA LEU A 111 -27.36 5.57 -11.41
C LEU A 111 -27.91 6.94 -10.99
N PRO A 112 -27.86 7.27 -9.68
CA PRO A 112 -28.40 8.52 -9.18
C PRO A 112 -27.51 9.69 -9.62
N GLY A 113 -28.14 10.79 -10.04
CA GLY A 113 -27.43 12.01 -10.45
C GLY A 113 -26.60 12.67 -9.32
N SER A 114 -26.85 12.32 -8.06
CA SER A 114 -26.08 12.80 -6.90
C SER A 114 -24.72 12.13 -6.72
N LEU A 115 -24.40 11.13 -7.53
CA LEU A 115 -23.20 10.32 -7.39
C LEU A 115 -21.94 11.13 -7.70
N GLU A 116 -20.95 11.08 -6.80
CA GLU A 116 -19.65 11.71 -7.00
C GLU A 116 -18.52 10.68 -7.15
N GLU A 117 -18.70 9.46 -6.63
CA GLU A 117 -17.71 8.40 -6.69
C GLU A 117 -18.32 7.09 -7.17
N LEU A 118 -17.74 6.50 -8.21
CA LEU A 118 -18.17 5.23 -8.77
C LEU A 118 -17.00 4.26 -8.89
N GLU A 119 -17.16 3.05 -8.37
CA GLU A 119 -16.22 1.95 -8.58
C GLU A 119 -16.90 0.80 -9.31
N LEU A 120 -16.37 0.46 -10.49
CA LEU A 120 -16.83 -0.62 -11.35
C LEU A 120 -15.86 -1.79 -11.23
N LEU A 121 -16.30 -2.88 -10.60
CA LEU A 121 -15.50 -4.08 -10.35
C LEU A 121 -16.10 -5.27 -11.10
N HIS A 122 -15.38 -5.75 -12.12
CA HIS A 122 -15.80 -6.87 -12.96
C HIS A 122 -17.06 -6.61 -13.82
N CYS A 123 -17.37 -5.34 -14.13
CA CYS A 123 -18.51 -4.91 -14.95
C CYS A 123 -18.24 -5.00 -16.46
N LYS A 124 -17.95 -6.21 -16.96
CA LYS A 124 -17.51 -6.43 -18.36
C LYS A 124 -18.55 -6.08 -19.43
N GLY A 125 -19.81 -5.90 -19.05
CA GLY A 125 -20.89 -5.54 -19.98
C GLY A 125 -20.95 -4.05 -20.30
N ILE A 126 -20.11 -3.22 -19.67
CA ILE A 126 -20.05 -1.78 -19.93
C ILE A 126 -19.20 -1.51 -21.16
N SER A 127 -19.82 -0.97 -22.20
CA SER A 127 -19.19 -0.59 -23.46
C SER A 127 -18.84 0.90 -23.50
N SER A 128 -18.34 1.37 -24.64
CA SER A 128 -18.12 2.79 -24.90
C SER A 128 -19.41 3.63 -24.78
N ALA A 129 -20.58 3.05 -25.08
CA ALA A 129 -21.86 3.72 -24.89
C ALA A 129 -22.17 3.95 -23.40
N GLY A 130 -21.95 2.94 -22.55
CA GLY A 130 -22.08 3.08 -21.10
C GLY A 130 -21.12 4.12 -20.53
N LEU A 131 -19.86 4.15 -20.98
CA LEU A 131 -18.90 5.20 -20.57
C LEU A 131 -19.37 6.60 -20.96
N ALA A 132 -20.03 6.76 -22.10
CA ALA A 132 -20.59 8.04 -22.52
C ALA A 132 -21.76 8.48 -21.63
N GLN A 133 -22.55 7.54 -21.11
CA GLN A 133 -23.58 7.84 -20.11
C GLN A 133 -22.96 8.31 -18.79
N LEU A 134 -21.84 7.71 -18.36
CA LEU A 134 -21.13 8.16 -17.15
C LEU A 134 -20.66 9.60 -17.25
N CYS A 135 -20.32 10.08 -18.45
CA CYS A 135 -19.95 11.49 -18.67
C CYS A 135 -21.11 12.48 -18.47
N GLN A 136 -22.34 12.01 -18.30
CA GLN A 136 -23.51 12.85 -17.97
C GLN A 136 -23.67 13.05 -16.46
N LEU A 137 -22.92 12.30 -15.64
CA LEU A 137 -22.93 12.41 -14.18
C LEU A 137 -21.82 13.36 -13.70
N ASP A 138 -22.02 13.98 -12.54
CA ASP A 138 -21.04 14.88 -11.92
C ASP A 138 -19.98 14.13 -11.08
N LEU A 139 -19.43 13.04 -11.64
CA LEU A 139 -18.44 12.23 -10.95
C LEU A 139 -17.13 12.99 -10.72
N ARG A 140 -16.62 12.89 -9.49
CA ARG A 140 -15.29 13.34 -9.09
C ARG A 140 -14.27 12.21 -9.12
N SER A 141 -14.70 10.97 -8.87
CA SER A 141 -13.85 9.78 -8.89
C SER A 141 -14.50 8.64 -9.65
N LEU A 142 -13.77 8.06 -10.61
CA LEU A 142 -14.17 6.86 -11.32
C LEU A 142 -13.06 5.82 -11.27
N THR A 143 -13.39 4.62 -10.77
CA THR A 143 -12.54 3.43 -10.89
C THR A 143 -13.21 2.45 -11.84
N ALA A 144 -12.57 2.16 -12.97
CA ALA A 144 -13.11 1.29 -14.01
C ALA A 144 -12.01 0.31 -14.48
N ARG A 145 -11.71 -0.68 -13.63
CA ARG A 145 -10.60 -1.63 -13.84
C ARG A 145 -11.09 -2.93 -14.47
N HIS A 146 -10.29 -3.53 -15.34
CA HIS A 146 -10.59 -4.83 -15.99
C HIS A 146 -11.91 -4.83 -16.79
N LEU A 147 -12.21 -3.72 -17.47
CA LEU A 147 -13.44 -3.55 -18.27
C LEU A 147 -13.19 -3.62 -19.79
N HIS A 148 -11.97 -3.95 -20.22
CA HIS A 148 -11.57 -3.96 -21.63
C HIS A 148 -11.73 -2.59 -22.33
N ILE A 149 -11.57 -1.50 -21.59
CA ILE A 149 -11.62 -0.13 -22.14
C ILE A 149 -10.42 0.09 -23.05
N ASP A 150 -10.65 0.37 -24.32
CA ASP A 150 -9.62 0.66 -25.30
C ASP A 150 -9.36 2.17 -25.44
N ALA A 151 -8.61 2.54 -26.48
CA ALA A 151 -8.34 3.94 -26.78
C ALA A 151 -9.61 4.78 -27.03
N GLN A 152 -10.67 4.19 -27.61
CA GLN A 152 -11.92 4.89 -27.88
C GLN A 152 -12.68 5.17 -26.58
N GLY A 153 -12.78 4.17 -25.69
CA GLY A 153 -13.38 4.38 -24.37
C GLY A 153 -12.61 5.40 -23.53
N ALA A 154 -11.28 5.39 -23.61
CA ALA A 154 -10.42 6.39 -22.97
C ALA A 154 -10.69 7.81 -23.50
N ALA A 155 -10.91 7.96 -24.81
CA ALA A 155 -11.22 9.24 -25.43
C ALA A 155 -12.58 9.79 -24.98
N ILE A 156 -13.58 8.92 -24.75
CA ILE A 156 -14.88 9.32 -24.19
C ILE A 156 -14.71 9.85 -22.77
N LEU A 157 -13.99 9.12 -21.93
CA LEU A 157 -13.72 9.52 -20.54
C LEU A 157 -12.84 10.78 -20.45
N ALA A 158 -11.99 11.03 -21.45
CA ALA A 158 -11.24 12.28 -21.52
C ALA A 158 -12.15 13.52 -21.64
N GLY A 159 -13.38 13.35 -22.15
CA GLY A 159 -14.40 14.40 -22.22
C GLY A 159 -15.18 14.63 -20.92
N HIS A 160 -14.97 13.82 -19.87
CA HIS A 160 -15.73 13.97 -18.63
C HIS A 160 -15.41 15.31 -17.94
N PRO A 161 -16.41 16.14 -17.60
CA PRO A 161 -16.18 17.54 -17.21
C PRO A 161 -15.58 17.69 -15.81
N THR A 162 -16.00 16.85 -14.86
CA THR A 162 -15.77 17.07 -13.42
C THR A 162 -14.80 16.08 -12.75
N LEU A 163 -14.32 15.04 -13.46
CA LEU A 163 -13.46 14.01 -12.89
C LEU A 163 -12.15 14.60 -12.36
N ARG A 164 -11.78 14.22 -11.15
CA ARG A 164 -10.50 14.57 -10.50
C ARG A 164 -9.60 13.35 -10.33
N CYS A 165 -10.19 12.19 -10.06
CA CYS A 165 -9.50 10.91 -9.92
C CYS A 165 -10.05 9.91 -10.92
N LEU A 166 -9.19 9.36 -11.77
CA LEU A 166 -9.55 8.36 -12.76
C LEU A 166 -8.59 7.18 -12.68
N ASP A 167 -9.12 5.99 -12.39
CA ASP A 167 -8.37 4.74 -12.40
C ASP A 167 -8.90 3.82 -13.49
N LEU A 168 -8.08 3.64 -14.53
CA LEU A 168 -8.35 2.77 -15.68
C LEU A 168 -7.36 1.61 -15.74
N SER A 169 -6.72 1.26 -14.63
CA SER A 169 -5.72 0.20 -14.58
C SER A 169 -6.26 -1.14 -15.11
N HIS A 170 -5.41 -1.89 -15.81
CA HIS A 170 -5.73 -3.16 -16.47
C HIS A 170 -6.81 -3.04 -17.54
N ASN A 171 -6.62 -2.08 -18.44
CA ASN A 171 -7.42 -1.92 -19.64
C ASN A 171 -6.49 -1.64 -20.85
N PRO A 172 -6.81 -2.11 -22.07
CA PRO A 172 -5.98 -1.94 -23.26
C PRO A 172 -6.01 -0.52 -23.84
N ILE A 173 -5.66 0.49 -23.04
CA ILE A 173 -5.75 1.92 -23.39
C ILE A 173 -4.73 2.32 -24.48
N GLY A 174 -3.48 1.84 -24.34
CA GLY A 174 -2.39 2.14 -25.26
C GLY A 174 -1.99 3.63 -25.33
N ASP A 175 -1.05 3.94 -26.21
CA ASP A 175 -0.53 5.31 -26.41
C ASP A 175 -1.57 6.27 -27.00
N GLU A 176 -2.54 5.77 -27.75
CA GLU A 176 -3.63 6.58 -28.29
C GLU A 176 -4.60 7.03 -27.19
N GLY A 177 -5.09 6.10 -26.37
CA GLY A 177 -5.96 6.44 -25.26
C GLY A 177 -5.27 7.34 -24.24
N ALA A 178 -3.98 7.11 -23.96
CA ALA A 178 -3.18 7.98 -23.09
C ALA A 178 -3.11 9.43 -23.59
N ARG A 179 -2.90 9.62 -24.90
CA ARG A 179 -2.90 10.96 -25.52
C ARG A 179 -4.27 11.61 -25.49
N ALA A 180 -5.35 10.83 -25.61
CA ALA A 180 -6.71 11.34 -25.46
C ALA A 180 -6.95 11.82 -24.02
N LEU A 181 -6.65 10.98 -23.02
CA LEU A 181 -6.76 11.30 -21.60
C LEU A 181 -5.90 12.50 -21.19
N ALA A 182 -4.74 12.69 -21.82
CA ALA A 182 -3.88 13.85 -21.59
C ALA A 182 -4.55 15.19 -21.96
N ARG A 183 -5.66 15.20 -22.71
CA ARG A 183 -6.43 16.41 -23.02
C ARG A 183 -7.50 16.74 -21.98
N ASN A 184 -7.74 15.85 -21.01
CA ASN A 184 -8.74 16.11 -19.98
C ASN A 184 -8.33 17.32 -19.11
N PRO A 185 -9.24 18.29 -18.88
CA PRO A 185 -8.91 19.54 -18.19
C PRO A 185 -9.02 19.46 -16.66
N SER A 186 -9.60 18.40 -16.11
CA SER A 186 -10.00 18.33 -14.70
C SER A 186 -9.28 17.27 -13.89
N VAL A 187 -8.86 16.17 -14.52
CA VAL A 187 -8.21 15.02 -13.88
C VAL A 187 -6.85 15.43 -13.32
N GLN A 188 -6.67 15.17 -12.02
CA GLN A 188 -5.46 15.46 -11.26
C GLN A 188 -4.72 14.17 -10.87
N THR A 189 -5.47 13.09 -10.63
CA THR A 189 -4.95 11.75 -10.34
C THR A 189 -5.37 10.79 -11.43
N LEU A 190 -4.39 10.23 -12.14
CA LEU A 190 -4.62 9.28 -13.22
C LEU A 190 -3.82 8.01 -12.97
N ARG A 191 -4.53 6.87 -12.97
CA ARG A 191 -3.91 5.54 -12.88
C ARG A 191 -4.14 4.75 -14.16
N LEU A 192 -3.04 4.38 -14.80
CA LEU A 192 -2.97 3.62 -16.04
C LEU A 192 -1.97 2.46 -15.86
N ASN A 193 -2.11 1.74 -14.74
CA ASN A 193 -1.26 0.60 -14.46
C ASN A 193 -1.64 -0.54 -15.40
N ASP A 194 -0.66 -1.20 -16.03
CA ASP A 194 -0.90 -2.33 -16.94
C ASP A 194 -1.89 -1.96 -18.05
N CYS A 195 -1.61 -0.86 -18.76
CA CYS A 195 -2.47 -0.29 -19.80
C CYS A 195 -1.82 -0.25 -21.20
N GLY A 196 -0.63 -0.86 -21.35
CA GLY A 196 0.12 -0.84 -22.61
C GLY A 196 0.70 0.52 -22.98
N ILE A 197 0.98 1.38 -21.99
CA ILE A 197 1.48 2.74 -22.19
C ILE A 197 2.96 2.71 -22.58
N GLY A 198 3.27 3.16 -23.79
CA GLY A 198 4.62 3.35 -24.30
C GLY A 198 5.12 4.79 -24.20
N ASN A 199 6.15 5.09 -24.99
CA ASN A 199 6.81 6.40 -24.98
C ASN A 199 5.88 7.54 -25.45
N ALA A 200 5.05 7.31 -26.48
CA ALA A 200 4.22 8.36 -27.04
C ALA A 200 3.05 8.72 -26.10
N GLY A 201 2.47 7.72 -25.41
CA GLY A 201 1.46 7.93 -24.39
C GLY A 201 2.02 8.67 -23.19
N ALA A 202 3.18 8.24 -22.67
CA ALA A 202 3.87 8.92 -21.58
C ALA A 202 4.23 10.38 -21.93
N ALA A 203 4.66 10.65 -23.16
CA ALA A 203 4.94 12.01 -23.62
C ALA A 203 3.68 12.87 -23.68
N GLY A 204 2.55 12.33 -24.14
CA GLY A 204 1.26 13.01 -24.09
C GLY A 204 0.85 13.36 -22.67
N LEU A 205 0.90 12.38 -21.76
CA LEU A 205 0.56 12.57 -20.35
C LEU A 205 1.46 13.59 -19.66
N ALA A 206 2.76 13.61 -19.98
CA ALA A 206 3.72 14.57 -19.43
C ALA A 206 3.39 16.04 -19.78
N ALA A 207 2.72 16.26 -20.92
CA ALA A 207 2.33 17.57 -21.40
C ALA A 207 1.05 18.11 -20.74
N ASN A 208 0.29 17.28 -20.01
CA ASN A 208 -0.90 17.74 -19.32
C ASN A 208 -0.50 18.60 -18.10
N PRO A 209 -0.98 19.86 -18.01
CA PRO A 209 -0.60 20.78 -16.93
C PRO A 209 -1.39 20.57 -15.62
N HIS A 210 -2.45 19.76 -15.64
CA HIS A 210 -3.35 19.54 -14.52
C HIS A 210 -3.02 18.27 -13.71
N LEU A 211 -2.34 17.30 -14.35
CA LEU A 211 -1.93 16.05 -13.69
C LEU A 211 -0.92 16.32 -12.57
N GLN A 212 -1.29 15.87 -11.37
CA GLN A 212 -0.46 15.95 -10.16
C GLN A 212 0.04 14.57 -9.74
N VAL A 213 -0.76 13.53 -9.95
CA VAL A 213 -0.45 12.14 -9.61
C VAL A 213 -0.63 11.27 -10.83
N LEU A 214 0.42 10.57 -11.23
CA LEU A 214 0.39 9.62 -12.34
C LEU A 214 0.94 8.26 -11.91
N GLU A 215 0.18 7.21 -12.19
CA GLU A 215 0.61 5.82 -11.97
C GLU A 215 0.65 5.06 -13.29
N LEU A 216 1.83 4.57 -13.64
CA LEU A 216 2.14 3.83 -14.85
C LEU A 216 2.84 2.49 -14.54
N ARG A 217 2.48 1.85 -13.42
CA ARG A 217 3.05 0.56 -13.04
C ARG A 217 2.80 -0.49 -14.12
N SER A 218 3.76 -1.40 -14.34
CA SER A 218 3.59 -2.57 -15.22
C SER A 218 3.22 -2.22 -16.68
N ASN A 219 3.81 -1.16 -17.22
CA ASN A 219 3.78 -0.81 -18.64
C ASN A 219 5.15 -1.11 -19.30
N PRO A 220 5.42 -2.37 -19.70
CA PRO A 220 6.74 -2.79 -20.17
C PRO A 220 7.18 -2.16 -21.50
N THR A 221 6.26 -1.49 -22.22
CA THR A 221 6.54 -0.73 -23.44
C THR A 221 7.09 0.68 -23.16
N LEU A 222 7.06 1.13 -21.90
CA LEU A 222 7.60 2.40 -21.47
C LEU A 222 9.14 2.37 -21.44
N GLY A 223 9.77 3.12 -22.33
CA GLY A 223 11.22 3.21 -22.46
C GLY A 223 11.80 4.54 -22.01
N ALA A 224 13.10 4.73 -22.27
CA ALA A 224 13.86 5.92 -21.85
C ALA A 224 13.29 7.24 -22.40
N GLU A 225 12.76 7.25 -23.63
CA GLU A 225 12.14 8.46 -24.21
C GLU A 225 10.88 8.88 -23.45
N GLY A 226 10.02 7.92 -23.08
CA GLY A 226 8.84 8.20 -22.27
C GLY A 226 9.22 8.74 -20.90
N ILE A 227 10.21 8.15 -20.23
CA ILE A 227 10.71 8.66 -18.95
C ILE A 227 11.32 10.06 -19.09
N ARG A 228 12.06 10.32 -20.16
CA ARG A 228 12.61 11.66 -20.44
C ARG A 228 11.51 12.70 -20.62
N ALA A 229 10.40 12.33 -21.26
CA ALA A 229 9.24 13.22 -21.40
C ALA A 229 8.59 13.48 -20.03
N LEU A 230 8.33 12.42 -19.24
CA LEU A 230 7.77 12.53 -17.89
C LEU A 230 8.65 13.38 -16.97
N ALA A 231 9.97 13.26 -17.07
CA ALA A 231 10.92 14.06 -16.30
C ALA A 231 10.82 15.57 -16.57
N ARG A 232 10.29 15.99 -17.73
CA ARG A 232 10.04 17.38 -18.08
C ARG A 232 8.69 17.92 -17.58
N SER A 233 7.83 17.08 -17.03
CA SER A 233 6.55 17.54 -16.48
C SER A 233 6.77 18.51 -15.31
N HIS A 234 6.08 19.65 -15.34
CA HIS A 234 6.21 20.69 -14.31
C HIS A 234 5.08 20.66 -13.27
N GLY A 235 3.94 20.02 -13.58
CA GLY A 235 2.78 19.92 -12.68
C GLY A 235 2.79 18.71 -11.74
N MET A 236 3.49 17.64 -12.13
CA MET A 236 3.43 16.37 -11.44
C MET A 236 4.18 16.39 -10.11
N ARG A 237 3.53 15.90 -9.05
CA ARG A 237 4.08 15.80 -7.69
C ARG A 237 4.41 14.36 -7.31
N SER A 238 3.62 13.41 -7.80
CA SER A 238 3.79 11.99 -7.53
C SER A 238 3.78 11.17 -8.82
N LEU A 239 4.78 10.30 -8.97
CA LEU A 239 4.94 9.44 -10.13
C LEU A 239 5.25 8.00 -9.69
N ASP A 240 4.41 7.03 -10.10
CA ASP A 240 4.69 5.59 -9.94
C ASP A 240 5.05 4.97 -11.29
N LEU A 241 6.28 4.47 -11.37
CA LEU A 241 6.91 3.81 -12.51
C LEU A 241 7.37 2.39 -12.16
N SER A 242 6.77 1.77 -11.15
CA SER A 242 7.16 0.45 -10.70
C SER A 242 6.94 -0.63 -11.77
N ASP A 243 7.73 -1.70 -11.71
CA ASP A 243 7.56 -2.90 -12.54
C ASP A 243 7.59 -2.63 -14.07
N ASN A 244 8.36 -1.63 -14.51
CA ASN A 244 8.50 -1.21 -15.91
C ASN A 244 9.79 -1.70 -16.59
N ARG A 245 10.61 -2.51 -15.90
CA ARG A 245 11.91 -3.01 -16.39
C ARG A 245 12.91 -1.89 -16.73
N LEU A 246 12.79 -0.73 -16.08
CA LEU A 246 13.65 0.43 -16.30
C LEU A 246 15.07 0.19 -15.80
N ARG A 247 16.06 0.73 -16.51
CA ARG A 247 17.50 0.68 -16.15
C ARG A 247 18.05 2.10 -15.94
N ASP A 248 19.28 2.19 -15.44
CA ASP A 248 19.93 3.45 -15.06
C ASP A 248 19.84 4.58 -16.11
N PRO A 249 20.13 4.35 -17.41
CA PRO A 249 20.06 5.43 -18.39
C PRO A 249 18.64 5.97 -18.60
N ALA A 250 17.62 5.13 -18.41
CA ALA A 250 16.24 5.54 -18.59
C ALA A 250 15.78 6.47 -17.47
N ILE A 251 16.24 6.27 -16.23
CA ILE A 251 15.80 7.04 -15.06
C ILE A 251 16.67 8.27 -14.78
N ALA A 252 17.87 8.35 -15.37
CA ALA A 252 18.77 9.49 -15.18
C ALA A 252 18.11 10.88 -15.38
N PRO A 253 17.22 11.10 -16.39
CA PRO A 253 16.53 12.38 -16.55
C PRO A 253 15.67 12.79 -15.35
N LEU A 254 15.13 11.84 -14.57
CA LEU A 254 14.33 12.14 -13.39
C LEU A 254 15.16 12.82 -12.30
N GLY A 255 16.49 12.61 -12.26
CA GLY A 255 17.39 13.27 -11.30
C GLY A 255 17.42 14.79 -11.40
N SER A 256 17.01 15.36 -12.55
CA SER A 256 16.96 16.81 -12.79
C SER A 256 15.55 17.38 -12.72
N ASN A 257 14.54 16.56 -12.41
CA ASN A 257 13.17 17.02 -12.27
C ASN A 257 13.04 17.98 -11.07
N ARG A 258 12.15 18.97 -11.18
CA ARG A 258 11.97 20.03 -10.17
C ARG A 258 10.57 20.09 -9.56
N SER A 259 9.68 19.19 -9.94
CA SER A 259 8.27 19.20 -9.53
C SER A 259 7.92 18.03 -8.61
N LEU A 260 8.53 16.86 -8.83
CA LEU A 260 8.27 15.63 -8.10
C LEU A 260 8.76 15.75 -6.64
N THR A 261 7.91 15.29 -5.74
CA THR A 261 8.19 15.13 -4.31
C THR A 261 8.12 13.65 -3.91
N HIS A 262 7.34 12.86 -4.65
CA HIS A 262 7.14 11.44 -4.43
C HIS A 262 7.44 10.65 -5.70
N LEU A 263 8.36 9.68 -5.61
CA LEU A 263 8.76 8.85 -6.75
C LEU A 263 8.79 7.38 -6.35
N VAL A 264 8.07 6.55 -7.09
CA VAL A 264 8.02 5.10 -6.89
C VAL A 264 8.58 4.40 -8.12
N LEU A 265 9.65 3.64 -7.91
CA LEU A 265 10.46 2.95 -8.93
C LEU A 265 10.70 1.48 -8.54
N GLY A 266 9.82 0.90 -7.72
CA GLY A 266 9.98 -0.48 -7.23
C GLY A 266 9.95 -1.52 -8.36
N GLY A 267 10.68 -2.62 -8.23
CA GLY A 267 10.63 -3.74 -9.19
C GLY A 267 11.20 -3.40 -10.58
N ASN A 268 12.20 -2.54 -10.64
CA ASN A 268 12.92 -2.20 -11.86
C ASN A 268 14.34 -2.85 -11.85
N LEU A 269 15.20 -2.43 -12.78
CA LEU A 269 16.58 -2.90 -12.93
C LEU A 269 17.57 -1.75 -12.68
N ILE A 270 17.29 -0.92 -11.67
CA ILE A 270 18.10 0.25 -11.31
C ILE A 270 19.29 -0.21 -10.46
N GLY A 271 20.49 0.17 -10.87
CA GLY A 271 21.76 -0.09 -10.20
C GLY A 271 22.30 1.13 -9.43
N GLU A 272 23.59 1.05 -9.09
CA GLU A 272 24.32 2.11 -8.36
C GLU A 272 24.29 3.45 -9.11
N ASP A 273 24.42 3.43 -10.44
CA ASP A 273 24.50 4.64 -11.27
C ASP A 273 23.16 5.34 -11.35
N GLY A 274 22.08 4.59 -11.46
CA GLY A 274 20.73 5.15 -11.45
C GLY A 274 20.39 5.78 -10.10
N ALA A 275 20.72 5.11 -8.99
CA ALA A 275 20.57 5.70 -7.66
C ALA A 275 21.39 6.99 -7.51
N ARG A 276 22.61 7.04 -8.06
CA ARG A 276 23.44 8.25 -8.09
C ARG A 276 22.80 9.38 -8.90
N SER A 277 22.18 9.09 -10.04
CA SER A 277 21.44 10.10 -10.80
C SER A 277 20.24 10.64 -10.01
N LEU A 278 19.49 9.77 -9.33
CA LEU A 278 18.36 10.18 -8.49
C LEU A 278 18.79 11.00 -7.27
N ALA A 279 20.00 10.78 -6.74
CA ALA A 279 20.54 11.56 -5.63
C ALA A 279 20.73 13.05 -5.96
N ALA A 280 20.78 13.42 -7.25
CA ALA A 280 20.81 14.82 -7.68
C ALA A 280 19.45 15.52 -7.57
N HIS A 281 18.36 14.80 -7.28
CA HIS A 281 17.01 15.34 -7.27
C HIS A 281 16.84 16.39 -6.15
N PRO A 282 16.48 17.65 -6.47
CA PRO A 282 16.52 18.75 -5.50
C PRO A 282 15.37 18.74 -4.47
N PHE A 283 14.22 18.16 -4.83
CA PHE A 283 12.98 18.28 -4.06
C PHE A 283 12.33 16.97 -3.64
N LEU A 284 13.00 15.83 -3.79
CA LEU A 284 12.37 14.55 -3.51
C LEU A 284 12.30 14.32 -2.00
N GLU A 285 11.09 14.05 -1.50
CA GLU A 285 10.79 13.82 -0.09
C GLU A 285 10.57 12.34 0.22
N SER A 286 10.03 11.61 -0.76
CA SER A 286 9.76 10.17 -0.66
C SER A 286 10.24 9.43 -1.89
N LEU A 287 11.10 8.43 -1.69
CA LEU A 287 11.64 7.58 -2.75
C LEU A 287 11.42 6.11 -2.43
N ASN A 288 10.81 5.38 -3.36
CA ASN A 288 10.66 3.93 -3.27
C ASN A 288 11.44 3.26 -4.39
N LEU A 289 12.50 2.56 -4.02
CA LEU A 289 13.43 1.81 -4.88
C LEU A 289 13.42 0.32 -4.57
N GLN A 290 12.40 -0.22 -3.90
CA GLN A 290 12.38 -1.64 -3.52
C GLN A 290 12.61 -2.58 -4.72
N ARG A 291 13.23 -3.73 -4.50
CA ARG A 291 13.47 -4.76 -5.52
C ARG A 291 14.22 -4.21 -6.74
N ASN A 292 15.28 -3.45 -6.49
CA ASN A 292 16.26 -3.01 -7.49
C ASN A 292 17.65 -3.58 -7.11
N ARG A 293 18.74 -2.96 -7.58
CA ARG A 293 20.12 -3.41 -7.37
C ARG A 293 21.04 -2.25 -6.99
N ILE A 294 20.55 -1.33 -6.15
CA ILE A 294 21.28 -0.07 -5.89
C ILE A 294 22.57 -0.26 -5.08
N GLY A 295 22.71 -1.35 -4.32
CA GLY A 295 23.92 -1.66 -3.55
C GLY A 295 24.34 -0.59 -2.54
N ASP A 296 25.53 -0.77 -1.97
CA ASP A 296 26.09 0.14 -0.95
C ASP A 296 26.43 1.52 -1.53
N LYS A 297 26.97 1.58 -2.75
CA LYS A 297 27.32 2.87 -3.37
C LYS A 297 26.09 3.69 -3.74
N GLY A 298 25.03 3.03 -4.21
CA GLY A 298 23.76 3.70 -4.46
C GLY A 298 23.14 4.22 -3.16
N ALA A 299 23.12 3.40 -2.09
CA ALA A 299 22.67 3.84 -0.77
C ALA A 299 23.49 5.04 -0.25
N GLY A 300 24.82 5.02 -0.42
CA GLY A 300 25.68 6.15 -0.06
C GLY A 300 25.44 7.42 -0.88
N ALA A 301 25.03 7.31 -2.14
CA ALA A 301 24.60 8.47 -2.92
C ALA A 301 23.28 9.04 -2.40
N LEU A 302 22.28 8.18 -2.16
CA LEU A 302 20.97 8.58 -1.63
C LEU A 302 21.05 9.19 -0.22
N ALA A 303 22.04 8.77 0.58
CA ALA A 303 22.30 9.32 1.91
C ALA A 303 22.59 10.84 1.90
N ARG A 304 22.91 11.42 0.74
CA ARG A 304 23.24 12.84 0.56
C ARG A 304 22.05 13.70 0.11
N MET A 305 20.85 13.12 -0.04
CA MET A 305 19.68 13.85 -0.53
C MET A 305 19.12 14.76 0.58
N PRO A 306 19.17 16.09 0.45
CA PRO A 306 18.92 16.99 1.57
C PRO A 306 17.48 16.99 2.07
N ARG A 307 16.52 16.55 1.25
CA ARG A 307 15.08 16.60 1.54
C ARG A 307 14.43 15.23 1.66
N LEU A 308 15.20 14.14 1.61
CA LEU A 308 14.61 12.81 1.63
C LEU A 308 14.21 12.42 3.05
N HIS A 309 12.90 12.32 3.28
CA HIS A 309 12.33 11.96 4.59
C HIS A 309 11.94 10.48 4.65
N THR A 310 11.57 9.90 3.50
CA THR A 310 11.15 8.50 3.39
C THR A 310 11.93 7.78 2.30
N LEU A 311 12.60 6.69 2.67
CA LEU A 311 13.29 5.79 1.75
C LEU A 311 12.78 4.36 1.92
N VAL A 312 12.24 3.79 0.86
CA VAL A 312 11.89 2.37 0.77
C VAL A 312 12.86 1.68 -0.17
N ALA A 313 13.82 0.94 0.37
CA ALA A 313 14.90 0.28 -0.38
C ALA A 313 14.99 -1.22 -0.07
N SER A 314 13.88 -1.85 0.29
CA SER A 314 13.79 -3.31 0.50
C SER A 314 14.34 -4.11 -0.70
N GLY A 315 15.17 -5.12 -0.47
CA GLY A 315 15.65 -6.05 -1.49
C GLY A 315 16.53 -5.40 -2.56
N ASN A 316 17.62 -4.77 -2.16
CA ASN A 316 18.52 -4.01 -3.03
C ASN A 316 20.00 -4.42 -2.97
N GLY A 317 20.33 -5.43 -2.16
CA GLY A 317 21.72 -5.84 -1.93
C GLY A 317 22.52 -4.80 -1.13
N ILE A 318 21.86 -4.02 -0.26
CA ILE A 318 22.51 -3.07 0.64
C ILE A 318 23.13 -3.87 1.80
N GLY A 319 24.44 -3.76 1.97
CA GLY A 319 25.19 -4.35 3.07
C GLY A 319 25.41 -3.35 4.21
N THR A 320 26.36 -3.71 5.08
CA THR A 320 26.76 -2.90 6.23
C THR A 320 27.19 -1.49 5.84
N ALA A 321 27.97 -1.34 4.76
CA ALA A 321 28.53 -0.04 4.37
C ALA A 321 27.43 0.92 3.88
N GLY A 322 26.45 0.43 3.12
CA GLY A 322 25.31 1.23 2.70
C GLY A 322 24.40 1.63 3.87
N ALA A 323 24.18 0.72 4.83
CA ALA A 323 23.44 1.04 6.07
C ALA A 323 24.16 2.12 6.90
N GLN A 324 25.50 2.02 7.03
CA GLN A 324 26.32 3.03 7.69
C GLN A 324 26.23 4.39 7.01
N ALA A 325 26.22 4.43 5.68
CA ALA A 325 26.06 5.67 4.94
C ALA A 325 24.67 6.28 5.16
N LEU A 326 23.60 5.47 5.09
CA LEU A 326 22.22 5.92 5.34
C LEU A 326 22.01 6.42 6.78
N ALA A 327 22.73 5.87 7.76
CA ALA A 327 22.67 6.32 9.15
C ALA A 327 23.18 7.77 9.34
N GLN A 328 24.03 8.27 8.44
CA GLN A 328 24.51 9.65 8.48
C GLN A 328 23.49 10.68 7.95
N HIS A 329 22.37 10.22 7.39
CA HIS A 329 21.36 11.10 6.85
C HIS A 329 20.62 11.84 7.98
N THR A 330 20.50 13.16 7.86
CA THR A 330 19.99 14.02 8.94
C THR A 330 18.50 14.36 8.86
N ALA A 331 17.87 14.17 7.70
CA ALA A 331 16.44 14.40 7.49
C ALA A 331 15.61 13.12 7.31
N LEU A 332 16.23 11.93 7.30
CA LEU A 332 15.54 10.68 7.01
C LEU A 332 14.81 10.22 8.26
N THR A 333 13.48 10.15 8.20
CA THR A 333 12.64 9.77 9.33
C THR A 333 12.12 8.35 9.22
N THR A 334 12.02 7.87 7.98
CA THR A 334 11.34 6.62 7.65
C THR A 334 12.21 5.83 6.67
N LEU A 335 12.65 4.65 7.10
CA LEU A 335 13.56 3.79 6.35
C LEU A 335 13.08 2.34 6.35
N ASP A 336 12.88 1.80 5.16
CA ASP A 336 12.63 0.37 4.95
C ASP A 336 13.80 -0.25 4.18
N LEU A 337 14.54 -1.12 4.86
CA LEU A 337 15.68 -1.87 4.35
C LEU A 337 15.42 -3.37 4.30
N ARG A 338 14.16 -3.84 4.37
CA ARG A 338 13.86 -5.29 4.40
C ARG A 338 14.62 -6.09 3.34
N HIS A 339 14.97 -7.32 3.65
CA HIS A 339 15.69 -8.20 2.72
C HIS A 339 17.00 -7.61 2.18
N ASN A 340 17.75 -6.88 3.01
CA ASN A 340 19.10 -6.41 2.73
C ASN A 340 20.08 -6.93 3.79
N PRO A 341 21.23 -7.52 3.44
CA PRO A 341 22.15 -8.13 4.40
C PRO A 341 23.01 -7.10 5.16
N ILE A 342 22.38 -6.25 5.96
CA ILE A 342 23.08 -5.18 6.70
C ILE A 342 23.79 -5.69 7.97
N GLY A 343 23.31 -6.82 8.53
CA GLY A 343 23.86 -7.44 9.74
C GLY A 343 23.77 -6.58 11.00
N ASP A 344 24.35 -7.08 12.08
CA ASP A 344 24.37 -6.38 13.39
C ASP A 344 25.14 -5.05 13.33
N ALA A 345 26.22 -4.98 12.56
CA ALA A 345 27.01 -3.76 12.41
C ALA A 345 26.22 -2.64 11.68
N GLY A 346 25.44 -3.00 10.65
CA GLY A 346 24.55 -2.04 9.99
C GLY A 346 23.42 -1.59 10.90
N ALA A 347 22.82 -2.51 11.65
CA ALA A 347 21.80 -2.18 12.66
C ALA A 347 22.34 -1.26 13.75
N GLN A 348 23.58 -1.48 14.20
CA GLN A 348 24.25 -0.59 15.17
C GLN A 348 24.40 0.82 14.63
N ALA A 349 24.86 0.98 13.38
CA ALA A 349 24.96 2.31 12.76
C ALA A 349 23.59 3.00 12.67
N LEU A 350 22.54 2.27 12.25
CA LEU A 350 21.19 2.81 12.14
C LEU A 350 20.56 3.18 13.49
N ALA A 351 20.98 2.54 14.59
CA ALA A 351 20.52 2.90 15.94
C ALA A 351 20.98 4.31 16.34
N ASP A 352 22.13 4.75 15.85
CA ASP A 352 22.74 6.06 16.09
C ASP A 352 22.24 7.14 15.13
N ALA A 353 21.35 6.80 14.18
CA ALA A 353 20.84 7.75 13.21
C ALA A 353 20.02 8.86 13.89
N PRO A 354 20.30 10.15 13.60
CA PRO A 354 19.81 11.27 14.38
C PRO A 354 18.32 11.59 14.17
N SER A 355 17.74 11.13 13.05
CA SER A 355 16.38 11.50 12.64
C SER A 355 15.44 10.31 12.43
N LEU A 356 15.92 9.07 12.49
CA LEU A 356 15.09 7.89 12.19
C LEU A 356 14.05 7.66 13.29
N VAL A 357 12.78 7.62 12.88
CA VAL A 357 11.64 7.38 13.77
C VAL A 357 11.01 6.03 13.48
N CYS A 358 10.92 5.67 12.19
CA CYS A 358 10.37 4.43 11.69
C CYS A 358 11.43 3.64 10.94
N LEU A 359 11.79 2.46 11.46
CA LEU A 359 12.77 1.57 10.83
C LEU A 359 12.19 0.18 10.59
N ASP A 360 12.31 -0.30 9.36
CA ASP A 360 12.03 -1.68 9.00
C ASP A 360 13.31 -2.35 8.47
N VAL A 361 13.81 -3.31 9.24
CA VAL A 361 15.00 -4.12 8.95
C VAL A 361 14.65 -5.60 9.01
N GLY A 362 13.42 -5.95 8.60
CA GLY A 362 12.97 -7.32 8.51
C GLY A 362 13.83 -8.15 7.54
N SER A 363 14.22 -9.36 7.96
CA SER A 363 15.03 -10.28 7.16
C SER A 363 16.38 -9.68 6.72
N CYS A 364 17.00 -8.86 7.58
CA CYS A 364 18.27 -8.18 7.31
C CYS A 364 19.50 -8.79 7.99
N GLN A 365 19.39 -10.02 8.48
CA GLN A 365 20.44 -10.73 9.24
C GLN A 365 20.82 -10.03 10.56
N VAL A 366 19.86 -9.35 11.18
CA VAL A 366 20.02 -8.71 12.49
C VAL A 366 19.73 -9.72 13.60
N GLY A 367 20.69 -9.91 14.49
CA GLY A 367 20.62 -10.80 15.65
C GLY A 367 20.52 -10.04 16.97
N ASN A 368 20.87 -10.73 18.06
CA ASN A 368 20.79 -10.15 19.40
C ASN A 368 21.65 -8.89 19.58
N ALA A 369 22.84 -8.81 18.94
CA ALA A 369 23.72 -7.66 19.10
C ALA A 369 23.15 -6.42 18.40
N GLY A 370 22.63 -6.56 17.18
CA GLY A 370 21.95 -5.49 16.47
C GLY A 370 20.63 -5.08 17.14
N ALA A 371 19.85 -6.04 17.65
CA ALA A 371 18.67 -5.76 18.47
C ALA A 371 19.02 -4.96 19.74
N CYS A 372 20.15 -5.28 20.38
CA CYS A 372 20.66 -4.55 21.53
C CYS A 372 21.04 -3.10 21.18
N ALA A 373 21.70 -2.89 20.05
CA ALA A 373 22.01 -1.55 19.58
C ALA A 373 20.74 -0.75 19.26
N LEU A 374 19.81 -1.33 18.49
CA LEU A 374 18.55 -0.71 18.12
C LEU A 374 17.68 -0.36 19.34
N GLY A 375 17.70 -1.19 20.38
CA GLY A 375 17.01 -0.92 21.65
C GLY A 375 17.53 0.34 22.37
N ARG A 376 18.77 0.76 22.11
CA ARG A 376 19.39 1.98 22.66
C ARG A 376 19.14 3.23 21.82
N SER A 377 18.52 3.09 20.65
CA SER A 377 18.19 4.24 19.81
C SER A 377 17.30 5.22 20.58
N ARG A 378 17.61 6.51 20.45
CA ARG A 378 16.91 7.60 21.14
C ARG A 378 15.75 8.18 20.31
N THR A 379 15.61 7.74 19.08
CA THR A 379 14.74 8.36 18.07
C THR A 379 13.68 7.38 17.57
N LEU A 380 13.99 6.09 17.51
CA LEU A 380 13.07 5.06 17.03
C LEU A 380 11.85 4.91 17.94
N THR A 381 10.67 5.14 17.37
CA THR A 381 9.37 4.87 18.01
C THR A 381 8.69 3.65 17.41
N ARG A 382 9.05 3.30 16.17
CA ARG A 382 8.54 2.14 15.44
C ARG A 382 9.68 1.33 14.85
N LEU A 383 9.74 0.05 15.23
CA LEU A 383 10.78 -0.88 14.78
C LEU A 383 10.18 -2.20 14.31
N VAL A 384 10.53 -2.59 13.09
CA VAL A 384 10.16 -3.88 12.50
C VAL A 384 11.43 -4.68 12.25
N LEU A 385 11.49 -5.86 12.86
CA LEU A 385 12.61 -6.79 12.81
C LEU A 385 12.18 -8.18 12.31
N ARG A 386 11.02 -8.32 11.67
CA ARG A 386 10.44 -9.59 11.18
C ARG A 386 11.47 -10.51 10.53
N ASN A 387 11.39 -11.81 10.79
CA ASN A 387 12.18 -12.81 10.07
C ASN A 387 11.31 -13.78 9.27
N ASP A 388 11.42 -13.71 7.95
CA ASP A 388 10.68 -14.58 7.03
C ASP A 388 11.56 -15.71 6.47
N MET A 389 12.85 -15.75 6.82
CA MET A 389 13.83 -16.68 6.25
C MET A 389 14.29 -17.70 7.30
N ALA A 390 13.85 -18.95 7.15
CA ALA A 390 14.30 -20.05 8.00
C ALA A 390 15.83 -20.25 7.93
N GLY A 391 16.46 -20.55 9.06
CA GLY A 391 17.90 -20.83 9.14
C GLY A 391 18.81 -19.59 9.12
N THR A 392 18.25 -18.37 9.16
CA THR A 392 19.02 -17.12 9.27
C THR A 392 19.26 -16.72 10.72
N VAL A 393 20.06 -15.67 10.94
CA VAL A 393 20.27 -15.07 12.26
C VAL A 393 18.93 -14.73 12.91
N GLN A 394 18.76 -15.12 14.17
CA GLN A 394 17.52 -14.96 14.91
C GLN A 394 17.74 -14.07 16.13
N ILE A 395 16.67 -13.39 16.52
CA ILE A 395 16.55 -12.75 17.83
C ILE A 395 16.03 -13.81 18.81
N THR A 396 16.71 -13.91 19.94
CA THR A 396 16.36 -14.81 21.05
C THR A 396 15.84 -13.98 22.22
N GLU A 397 15.65 -14.62 23.38
CA GLU A 397 15.29 -13.91 24.61
C GLU A 397 16.27 -12.77 24.95
N ALA A 398 17.56 -12.93 24.69
CA ALA A 398 18.56 -11.89 24.96
C ALA A 398 18.30 -10.59 24.18
N GLY A 399 18.03 -10.70 22.86
CA GLY A 399 17.72 -9.53 22.04
C GLY A 399 16.34 -8.92 22.37
N ALA A 400 15.35 -9.75 22.68
CA ALA A 400 14.04 -9.29 23.15
C ALA A 400 14.15 -8.49 24.47
N CYS A 401 14.96 -8.97 25.42
CA CYS A 401 15.24 -8.24 26.66
C CYS A 401 15.91 -6.88 26.41
N ALA A 402 16.82 -6.81 25.43
CA ALA A 402 17.48 -5.55 25.10
C ALA A 402 16.52 -4.55 24.42
N LEU A 403 15.63 -5.02 23.55
CA LEU A 403 14.58 -4.18 22.95
C LEU A 403 13.54 -3.72 23.98
N ALA A 404 13.21 -4.57 24.95
CA ALA A 404 12.32 -4.23 26.06
C ALA A 404 12.85 -3.07 26.92
N ALA A 405 14.17 -2.86 26.96
CA ALA A 405 14.80 -1.74 27.66
C ALA A 405 14.71 -0.41 26.90
N SER A 406 14.17 -0.39 25.69
CA SER A 406 14.06 0.85 24.90
C SER A 406 13.15 1.87 25.59
N ALA A 407 13.65 3.09 25.66
CA ALA A 407 12.91 4.23 26.19
C ALA A 407 11.97 4.86 25.14
N CYS A 408 12.08 4.56 23.85
CA CYS A 408 11.35 5.29 22.80
C CYS A 408 10.34 4.44 22.02
N LEU A 409 10.53 3.11 21.98
CA LEU A 409 9.67 2.24 21.20
C LEU A 409 8.23 2.20 21.73
N THR A 410 7.29 2.37 20.80
CA THR A 410 5.84 2.26 21.01
C THR A 410 5.24 1.18 20.11
N GLU A 411 5.86 0.92 18.95
CA GLU A 411 5.48 -0.15 18.03
C GLU A 411 6.69 -1.06 17.76
N LEU A 412 6.52 -2.36 17.97
CA LEU A 412 7.56 -3.35 17.78
C LEU A 412 7.02 -4.61 17.09
N ASP A 413 7.61 -4.99 15.96
CA ASP A 413 7.34 -6.24 15.27
C ASP A 413 8.58 -7.15 15.31
N LEU A 414 8.43 -8.29 15.97
CA LEU A 414 9.41 -9.35 16.15
C LEU A 414 8.84 -10.70 15.64
N GLU A 415 8.00 -10.68 14.62
CA GLU A 415 7.46 -11.90 14.02
C GLU A 415 8.57 -12.83 13.50
N GLY A 416 8.43 -14.14 13.70
CA GLY A 416 9.22 -15.15 13.01
C GLY A 416 10.59 -15.45 13.63
N HIS A 417 10.79 -15.12 14.90
CA HIS A 417 12.05 -15.32 15.62
C HIS A 417 12.05 -16.53 16.57
N GLN A 418 13.08 -16.66 17.42
CA GLN A 418 13.17 -17.69 18.46
C GLN A 418 12.96 -17.13 19.86
N ILE A 419 12.01 -16.20 20.02
CA ILE A 419 11.72 -15.57 21.31
C ILE A 419 10.92 -16.55 22.18
N GLY A 420 11.46 -16.83 23.37
CA GLY A 420 10.80 -17.65 24.38
C GLY A 420 10.00 -16.83 25.40
N SER A 421 9.49 -17.52 26.42
CA SER A 421 8.68 -16.88 27.47
C SER A 421 9.44 -15.84 28.29
N GLY A 422 10.77 -15.97 28.44
CA GLY A 422 11.60 -14.98 29.12
C GLY A 422 11.63 -13.64 28.39
N GLY A 423 11.83 -13.68 27.07
CA GLY A 423 11.81 -12.48 26.23
C GLY A 423 10.43 -11.82 26.20
N ALA A 424 9.36 -12.62 26.11
CA ALA A 424 7.98 -12.11 26.19
C ALA A 424 7.68 -11.42 27.53
N ARG A 425 8.17 -11.96 28.65
CA ARG A 425 8.05 -11.31 29.97
C ARG A 425 8.78 -9.97 30.03
N ALA A 426 9.98 -9.89 29.46
CA ALA A 426 10.73 -8.64 29.41
C ALA A 426 9.97 -7.58 28.60
N LEU A 427 9.48 -7.94 27.41
CA LEU A 427 8.68 -7.05 26.56
C LEU A 427 7.37 -6.61 27.24
N ALA A 428 6.71 -7.50 27.97
CA ALA A 428 5.52 -7.19 28.76
C ALA A 428 5.77 -6.16 29.87
N ALA A 429 7.01 -6.08 30.39
CA ALA A 429 7.39 -5.11 31.40
C ALA A 429 7.70 -3.71 30.82
N ASN A 430 7.79 -3.57 29.50
CA ASN A 430 8.01 -2.26 28.88
C ASN A 430 6.74 -1.38 29.04
N PRO A 431 6.86 -0.16 29.60
CA PRO A 431 5.71 0.69 29.91
C PRO A 431 5.30 1.62 28.76
N ARG A 432 5.83 1.45 27.56
CA ARG A 432 5.57 2.33 26.39
C ARG A 432 5.06 1.59 25.17
N LEU A 433 5.32 0.29 25.05
CA LEU A 433 4.81 -0.50 23.94
C LEU A 433 3.28 -0.46 23.90
N GLN A 434 2.77 -0.04 22.75
CA GLN A 434 1.35 0.04 22.41
C GLN A 434 0.98 -1.01 21.36
N LYS A 435 1.88 -1.30 20.41
CA LYS A 435 1.66 -2.35 19.41
C LYS A 435 2.83 -3.32 19.41
N LEU A 436 2.52 -4.60 19.57
CA LEU A 436 3.51 -5.66 19.65
C LEU A 436 3.08 -6.84 18.79
N ASN A 437 3.90 -7.17 17.78
CA ASN A 437 3.76 -8.40 17.01
C ASN A 437 4.86 -9.38 17.43
N LEU A 438 4.45 -10.52 17.96
CA LEU A 438 5.29 -11.63 18.38
C LEU A 438 4.84 -12.95 17.73
N ALA A 439 4.12 -12.88 16.62
CA ALA A 439 3.68 -14.06 15.88
C ALA A 439 4.87 -14.94 15.47
N ARG A 440 4.63 -16.25 15.32
CA ARG A 440 5.60 -17.23 14.82
C ARG A 440 6.91 -17.26 15.64
N ASN A 441 6.79 -17.25 16.96
CA ASN A 441 7.89 -17.37 17.92
C ASN A 441 7.79 -18.68 18.75
N ARG A 442 8.56 -18.79 19.84
CA ARG A 442 8.57 -19.92 20.78
C ARG A 442 7.99 -19.54 22.15
N ILE A 443 7.00 -18.64 22.17
CA ILE A 443 6.41 -18.13 23.41
C ILE A 443 5.49 -19.21 24.02
N GLY A 444 5.72 -19.52 25.29
CA GLY A 444 4.86 -20.40 26.07
C GLY A 444 3.83 -19.63 26.90
N GLU A 445 3.01 -20.37 27.65
CA GLU A 445 1.89 -19.83 28.43
C GLU A 445 2.30 -18.73 29.41
N SER A 446 3.43 -18.92 30.11
CA SER A 446 3.95 -17.93 31.06
C SER A 446 4.31 -16.59 30.41
N GLY A 447 4.77 -16.60 29.15
CA GLY A 447 5.05 -15.37 28.40
C GLY A 447 3.76 -14.69 27.95
N ALA A 448 2.80 -15.45 27.43
CA ALA A 448 1.50 -14.93 27.02
C ALA A 448 0.71 -14.32 28.20
N HIS A 449 0.78 -14.95 29.38
CA HIS A 449 0.14 -14.42 30.60
C HIS A 449 0.76 -13.10 31.04
N ALA A 450 2.10 -12.96 30.97
CA ALA A 450 2.76 -11.70 31.30
C ALA A 450 2.35 -10.59 30.33
N LEU A 451 2.28 -10.87 29.03
CA LEU A 451 1.81 -9.93 28.02
C LEU A 451 0.35 -9.51 28.23
N ALA A 452 -0.49 -10.41 28.75
CA ALA A 452 -1.87 -10.09 29.14
C ALA A 452 -1.97 -9.09 30.28
N GLY A 453 -0.98 -9.10 31.18
CA GLY A 453 -0.91 -8.18 32.31
C GLY A 453 -0.37 -6.80 31.94
N ASN A 454 0.15 -6.62 30.73
CA ASN A 454 0.61 -5.32 30.27
C ASN A 454 -0.60 -4.38 30.05
N ARG A 455 -0.49 -3.15 30.55
CA ARG A 455 -1.60 -2.16 30.55
C ARG A 455 -1.49 -1.10 29.44
N THR A 456 -0.43 -1.15 28.63
CA THR A 456 -0.11 -0.13 27.61
C THR A 456 -0.35 -0.64 26.21
N LEU A 457 -0.30 -1.96 26.01
CA LEU A 457 -0.58 -2.61 24.73
C LEU A 457 -2.05 -2.37 24.33
N ALA A 458 -2.23 -1.80 23.14
CA ALA A 458 -3.49 -1.67 22.44
C ALA A 458 -3.63 -2.68 21.29
N SER A 459 -2.52 -3.27 20.84
CA SER A 459 -2.50 -4.30 19.81
C SER A 459 -1.44 -5.34 20.14
N LEU A 460 -1.84 -6.61 20.18
CA LEU A 460 -0.94 -7.73 20.43
C LEU A 460 -1.25 -8.87 19.45
N ASP A 461 -0.24 -9.31 18.70
CA ASP A 461 -0.31 -10.52 17.88
C ASP A 461 0.63 -11.59 18.43
N LEU A 462 0.08 -12.76 18.75
CA LEU A 462 0.82 -13.95 19.20
C LEU A 462 0.56 -15.17 18.32
N TRP A 463 0.03 -14.97 17.11
CA TRP A 463 -0.32 -16.05 16.18
C TRP A 463 0.83 -17.05 16.00
N SER A 464 0.52 -18.34 15.89
CA SER A 464 1.53 -19.38 15.59
C SER A 464 2.70 -19.47 16.59
N ASN A 465 2.41 -19.29 17.89
CA ASN A 465 3.30 -19.68 18.99
C ASN A 465 2.89 -21.06 19.56
N PRO A 466 3.80 -21.81 20.22
CA PRO A 466 3.55 -23.14 20.73
C PRO A 466 2.66 -23.12 21.99
N PHE A 467 1.39 -22.78 21.83
CA PHE A 467 0.39 -22.86 22.87
C PHE A 467 -0.21 -24.27 22.95
N SER A 468 -0.38 -24.79 24.17
CA SER A 468 -1.29 -25.92 24.39
C SER A 468 -2.74 -25.46 24.18
N GLU A 469 -3.72 -26.36 24.17
CA GLU A 469 -5.13 -25.96 24.18
C GLU A 469 -5.50 -25.05 25.36
N ARG A 470 -4.85 -25.22 26.51
CA ARG A 470 -4.99 -24.31 27.66
C ARG A 470 -4.31 -22.97 27.39
N GLY A 471 -3.16 -22.97 26.73
CA GLY A 471 -2.48 -21.77 26.25
C GLY A 471 -3.30 -20.96 25.25
N ASN A 472 -4.05 -21.62 24.36
CA ASN A 472 -4.98 -20.94 23.44
C ASN A 472 -6.15 -20.28 24.17
N ARG A 473 -6.64 -20.88 25.27
CA ARG A 473 -7.62 -20.23 26.15
C ARG A 473 -7.02 -19.03 26.88
N ALA A 474 -5.78 -19.13 27.35
CA ALA A 474 -5.06 -18.01 27.96
C ALA A 474 -4.84 -16.88 26.93
N TYR A 475 -4.46 -17.20 25.68
CA TYR A 475 -4.38 -16.22 24.58
C TYR A 475 -5.75 -15.56 24.30
N ALA A 476 -6.83 -16.33 24.24
CA ALA A 476 -8.18 -15.79 24.06
C ALA A 476 -8.60 -14.89 25.25
N GLN A 477 -8.20 -15.25 26.48
CA GLN A 477 -8.39 -14.41 27.67
C GLN A 477 -7.54 -13.14 27.60
N THR A 478 -6.27 -13.22 27.20
CA THR A 478 -5.38 -12.08 26.97
C THR A 478 -5.97 -11.12 25.94
N HIS A 479 -6.38 -11.65 24.78
CA HIS A 479 -7.00 -10.88 23.71
C HIS A 479 -8.33 -10.25 24.17
N ARG A 480 -9.15 -10.98 24.94
CA ARG A 480 -10.39 -10.44 25.51
C ARG A 480 -10.12 -9.38 26.58
N ALA A 481 -9.11 -9.55 27.43
CA ALA A 481 -8.70 -8.57 28.44
C ALA A 481 -8.17 -7.29 27.80
N LEU A 482 -7.36 -7.41 26.74
CA LEU A 482 -6.93 -6.29 25.89
C LEU A 482 -8.13 -5.55 25.29
N MET A 483 -9.07 -6.28 24.69
CA MET A 483 -10.29 -5.66 24.13
C MET A 483 -11.18 -5.01 25.19
N THR A 484 -11.26 -5.58 26.41
CA THR A 484 -12.05 -5.01 27.51
C THR A 484 -11.38 -3.78 28.12
N ALA A 485 -10.04 -3.73 28.15
CA ALA A 485 -9.28 -2.58 28.62
C ALA A 485 -9.32 -1.39 27.65
N LEU A 486 -9.67 -1.62 26.39
CA LEU A 486 -9.73 -0.60 25.33
C LEU A 486 -11.10 0.09 25.21
N GLY A 487 -12.13 -0.36 25.93
CA GLY A 487 -13.49 0.21 25.91
C GLY A 487 -14.38 -0.40 24.85
#